data_AF-A0A2V3J3Q5-F1
#
_entry.id   AF-A0A2V3J3Q5-F1
#
_cell.length_a   1.000
_cell.length_b   1.000
_cell.length_c   1.000
_cell.angle_alpha   90.00
_cell.angle_beta   90.00
_cell.angle_gamma   90.00
#
_symmetry.space_group_name_H-M   'P 1'
#
loop_
_entity.id
_entity.type
_entity.pdbx_description
1 polymer ?
#
loop_
_entity_poly.entity_id
_entity_poly.type
_entity_poly.pdbx_seq_one_letter_code
_entity_poly.pdbx_strand_id
1 'polypeptide(L)'
;MAGSIDTQNQTWAKDKSRFGFKMLQKMGWSEGKGLGRLEDGRTAALRARKKGDKQGLGVANAKDNPWQTPGLVAAGLNEVLSKLASDPSHKSSQSADRGTKSSKAIGFYARRAAQKDVRAYSAEALREILGGVHVSGSKVDLKEEERIQREVEQERERKHGRAEKRRKKEKSEKLGVATKIKKVHKADKKKRKQKKEKKQ
;
A
#
# COMPACT_ATOMS: atom_id res chain seq x y z
N MET A 1 53.88 -16.51 -18.20
CA MET A 1 53.32 -15.67 -19.29
C MET A 1 51.81 -15.74 -19.21
N ALA A 2 51.15 -14.68 -18.74
CA ALA A 2 49.69 -14.66 -18.60
C ALA A 2 49.06 -14.49 -19.99
N GLY A 3 48.36 -15.53 -20.45
CA GLY A 3 47.64 -15.50 -21.73
C GLY A 3 46.54 -14.45 -21.68
N SER A 4 46.65 -13.44 -22.53
CA SER A 4 45.59 -12.50 -22.85
C SER A 4 44.45 -13.23 -23.58
N ILE A 5 43.65 -13.98 -22.82
CA ILE A 5 42.37 -14.50 -23.30
C ILE A 5 41.49 -13.28 -23.58
N ASP A 6 41.22 -13.05 -24.85
CA ASP A 6 40.51 -11.89 -25.36
C ASP A 6 39.07 -11.83 -24.81
N THR A 7 38.92 -11.14 -23.68
CA THR A 7 37.66 -11.03 -22.91
C THR A 7 36.53 -10.38 -23.71
N GLN A 8 36.87 -9.64 -24.78
CA GLN A 8 35.93 -8.90 -25.61
C GLN A 8 35.66 -9.60 -26.95
N ASN A 9 36.17 -10.83 -27.15
CA ASN A 9 36.03 -11.55 -28.41
C ASN A 9 36.40 -10.65 -29.59
N GLN A 10 37.55 -9.96 -29.56
CA GLN A 10 37.96 -9.05 -30.65
C GLN A 10 38.73 -9.78 -31.76
N THR A 11 39.20 -10.99 -31.49
CA THR A 11 39.92 -11.84 -32.45
C THR A 11 39.19 -11.98 -33.79
N TRP A 12 37.88 -12.27 -33.80
CA TRP A 12 37.12 -12.38 -35.05
C TRP A 12 36.87 -11.05 -35.75
N ALA A 13 36.73 -9.96 -34.98
CA ALA A 13 36.43 -8.64 -35.52
C ALA A 13 37.67 -8.02 -36.19
N LYS A 14 38.86 -8.34 -35.70
CA LYS A 14 40.15 -7.85 -36.21
C LYS A 14 40.77 -8.74 -37.29
N ASP A 15 40.22 -9.94 -37.51
CA ASP A 15 40.75 -10.89 -38.47
C ASP A 15 40.25 -10.62 -39.91
N LYS A 16 41.14 -10.04 -40.71
CA LYS A 16 40.93 -9.71 -42.13
C LYS A 16 41.07 -10.93 -43.06
N SER A 17 41.53 -12.07 -42.56
CA SER A 17 41.77 -13.27 -43.38
C SER A 17 40.47 -14.05 -43.68
N ARG A 18 39.41 -13.79 -42.92
CA ARG A 18 38.14 -14.53 -42.96
C ARG A 18 37.41 -14.36 -44.30
N PHE A 19 36.70 -15.41 -44.69
CA PHE A 19 35.90 -15.45 -45.92
C PHE A 19 34.94 -14.27 -46.06
N GLY A 20 34.16 -13.96 -45.02
CA GLY A 20 33.18 -12.87 -45.04
C GLY A 20 33.81 -11.50 -45.29
N PHE A 21 34.97 -11.23 -44.68
CA PHE A 21 35.70 -9.98 -44.86
C PHE A 21 36.18 -9.83 -46.32
N LYS A 22 36.83 -10.87 -46.86
CA LYS A 22 37.30 -10.90 -48.26
C LYS A 22 36.15 -10.77 -49.26
N MET A 23 35.01 -11.42 -48.99
CA MET A 23 33.84 -11.35 -49.86
C MET A 23 33.24 -9.94 -49.90
N LEU A 24 33.10 -9.28 -48.75
CA LEU A 24 32.62 -7.89 -48.68
C LEU A 24 33.56 -6.94 -49.43
N GLN A 25 34.87 -7.09 -49.25
CA GLN A 25 35.87 -6.32 -49.99
C GLN A 25 35.76 -6.49 -51.51
N LYS A 26 35.57 -7.73 -51.98
CA LYS A 26 35.37 -8.01 -53.41
C LYS A 26 34.12 -7.34 -53.98
N MET A 27 33.09 -7.13 -53.16
CA MET A 27 31.86 -6.44 -53.55
C MET A 27 31.95 -4.91 -53.41
N GLY A 28 33.15 -4.37 -53.16
CA GLY A 28 33.39 -2.92 -53.07
C GLY A 28 33.20 -2.31 -51.69
N TRP A 29 32.95 -3.11 -50.65
CA TRP A 29 32.89 -2.61 -49.28
C TRP A 29 34.31 -2.41 -48.71
N SER A 30 34.52 -1.32 -47.97
CA SER A 30 35.81 -1.01 -47.33
C SER A 30 35.67 -0.93 -45.81
N GLU A 31 36.73 -1.30 -45.10
CA GLU A 31 36.76 -1.33 -43.64
C GLU A 31 36.50 0.08 -43.08
N GLY A 32 35.60 0.17 -42.11
CA GLY A 32 35.22 1.43 -41.47
C GLY A 32 34.06 2.16 -42.13
N LYS A 33 33.61 1.74 -43.31
CA LYS A 33 32.47 2.33 -44.01
C LYS A 33 31.16 1.60 -43.74
N GLY A 34 30.06 2.36 -43.75
CA GLY A 34 28.72 1.81 -43.70
C GLY A 34 28.36 1.05 -44.97
N LEU A 35 27.42 0.11 -44.88
CA LEU A 35 26.83 -0.52 -46.06
C LEU A 35 25.77 0.39 -46.70
N GLY A 36 25.53 0.24 -48.00
CA GLY A 36 24.52 1.01 -48.72
C GLY A 36 25.12 1.90 -49.81
N ARG A 37 24.27 2.46 -50.68
CA ARG A 37 24.72 3.28 -51.83
C ARG A 37 25.46 4.55 -51.39
N LEU A 38 25.08 5.12 -50.25
CA LEU A 38 25.66 6.34 -49.69
C LEU A 38 26.62 6.05 -48.52
N GLU A 39 26.97 4.78 -48.29
CA GLU A 39 27.82 4.35 -47.17
C GLU A 39 27.28 4.79 -45.79
N ASP A 40 25.97 5.02 -45.69
CA ASP A 40 25.23 5.54 -44.54
C ASP A 40 24.76 4.46 -43.56
N GLY A 41 24.95 3.19 -43.93
CA GLY A 41 24.65 2.07 -43.06
C GLY A 41 25.49 2.09 -41.78
N ARG A 42 24.96 1.45 -40.74
CA ARG A 42 25.62 1.44 -39.44
C ARG A 42 26.88 0.60 -39.45
N THR A 43 27.97 1.15 -38.93
CA THR A 43 29.27 0.46 -38.84
C THR A 43 29.34 -0.57 -37.71
N ALA A 44 28.55 -0.38 -36.64
CA ALA A 44 28.53 -1.24 -35.48
C ALA A 44 27.26 -2.12 -35.41
N ALA A 45 27.44 -3.40 -35.05
CA ALA A 45 26.35 -4.35 -34.87
C ALA A 45 25.38 -3.94 -33.75
N LEU A 46 24.09 -4.29 -33.92
CA LEU A 46 23.06 -4.09 -32.89
C LEU A 46 23.31 -5.05 -31.73
N ARG A 47 23.49 -4.49 -30.52
CA ARG A 47 23.57 -5.29 -29.30
C ARG A 47 22.18 -5.40 -28.70
N ALA A 48 21.61 -6.61 -28.75
CA ALA A 48 20.40 -6.91 -28.02
C ALA A 48 20.73 -7.05 -26.53
N ARG A 49 20.02 -6.30 -25.67
CA ARG A 49 20.10 -6.49 -24.22
C ARG A 49 19.17 -7.64 -23.83
N LYS A 50 19.75 -8.75 -23.34
CA LYS A 50 18.96 -9.83 -22.76
C LYS A 50 18.40 -9.39 -21.41
N LYS A 51 17.09 -9.58 -21.22
CA LYS A 51 16.43 -9.36 -19.93
C LYS A 51 16.54 -10.62 -19.08
N GLY A 52 17.26 -10.53 -17.96
CA GLY A 52 17.42 -11.64 -17.01
C GLY A 52 16.33 -11.70 -15.93
N ASP A 53 15.57 -10.61 -15.78
CA ASP A 53 14.66 -10.45 -14.65
C ASP A 53 13.22 -10.83 -15.01
N LYS A 54 12.42 -11.19 -14.00
CA LYS A 54 10.99 -11.50 -14.15
C LYS A 54 10.07 -10.27 -14.10
N GLN A 55 10.63 -9.06 -14.00
CA GLN A 55 9.87 -7.82 -13.88
C GLN A 55 9.14 -7.44 -15.19
N GLY A 56 8.15 -6.57 -15.14
CA GLY A 56 7.50 -6.04 -16.35
C GLY A 56 8.46 -5.18 -17.19
N LEU A 57 8.13 -4.96 -18.46
CA LEU A 57 8.78 -3.91 -19.27
C LEU A 57 8.37 -2.54 -18.70
N GLY A 58 9.28 -1.58 -18.67
CA GLY A 58 9.02 -0.23 -18.12
C GLY A 58 9.21 -0.09 -16.61
N VAL A 59 9.57 -1.16 -15.88
CA VAL A 59 10.02 -1.03 -14.49
C VAL A 59 11.37 -0.32 -14.49
N ALA A 60 11.41 0.93 -13.99
CA ALA A 60 12.66 1.65 -13.80
C ALA A 60 13.58 0.80 -12.93
N ASN A 61 14.79 0.50 -13.40
CA ASN A 61 15.74 -0.22 -12.55
C ASN A 61 16.01 0.67 -11.35
N ALA A 62 15.99 0.13 -10.13
CA ALA A 62 16.25 0.91 -8.93
C ALA A 62 17.61 1.65 -8.96
N LYS A 63 18.52 1.25 -9.86
CA LYS A 63 19.78 1.95 -10.12
C LYS A 63 19.65 3.27 -10.88
N ASP A 64 18.58 3.42 -11.66
CA ASP A 64 18.34 4.59 -12.51
C ASP A 64 17.62 5.71 -11.74
N ASN A 65 17.09 5.42 -10.55
CA ASN A 65 16.43 6.41 -9.70
C ASN A 65 17.09 6.46 -8.30
N PRO A 66 18.02 7.41 -8.07
CA PRO A 66 18.71 7.52 -6.78
C PRO A 66 17.75 7.76 -5.60
N TRP A 67 16.58 8.36 -5.85
CA TRP A 67 15.54 8.58 -4.85
C TRP A 67 14.86 7.30 -4.36
N GLN A 68 14.97 6.20 -5.11
CA GLN A 68 14.40 4.89 -4.76
C GLN A 68 15.44 3.93 -4.16
N THR A 69 16.70 4.35 -4.03
CA THR A 69 17.71 3.55 -3.33
C THR A 69 17.64 3.82 -1.82
N PRO A 70 17.10 2.88 -1.02
CA PRO A 70 16.85 3.14 0.40
C PRO A 70 18.13 3.47 1.18
N GLY A 71 19.29 2.99 0.73
CA GLY A 71 20.58 3.26 1.39
C GLY A 71 21.11 4.68 1.21
N LEU A 72 20.88 5.32 0.06
CA LEU A 72 21.41 6.66 -0.23
C LEU A 72 20.60 7.75 0.49
N VAL A 73 19.27 7.61 0.48
CA VAL A 73 18.35 8.52 1.19
C VAL A 73 18.51 8.39 2.71
N ALA A 74 18.65 7.16 3.23
CA ALA A 74 18.83 6.95 4.66
C ALA A 74 20.15 7.51 5.20
N ALA A 75 21.25 7.41 4.44
CA ALA A 75 22.54 7.96 4.83
C ALA A 75 22.52 9.50 4.87
N GLY A 76 21.98 10.14 3.83
CA GLY A 76 21.86 11.60 3.77
C GLY A 76 20.93 12.17 4.83
N LEU A 77 19.81 11.49 5.13
CA LEU A 77 18.90 11.91 6.19
C LEU A 77 19.57 11.81 7.57
N ASN A 78 20.28 10.73 7.86
CA ASN A 78 20.92 10.54 9.17
C ASN A 78 22.02 11.57 9.43
N GLU A 79 22.74 12.01 8.40
CA GLU A 79 23.72 13.10 8.50
C GLU A 79 23.05 14.44 8.85
N VAL A 80 21.94 14.78 8.18
CA VAL A 80 21.17 16.01 8.45
C VAL A 80 20.57 15.98 9.84
N LEU A 81 20.03 14.84 10.29
CA LEU A 81 19.49 14.67 11.64
C LEU A 81 20.58 14.81 12.71
N SER A 82 21.79 14.32 12.43
CA SER A 82 22.93 14.45 13.35
C SER A 82 23.41 15.90 13.46
N LYS A 83 23.44 16.64 12.34
CA LYS A 83 23.72 18.09 12.33
C LYS A 83 22.66 18.86 13.13
N LEU A 84 21.38 18.57 12.91
CA LEU A 84 20.28 19.24 13.60
C LEU A 84 20.23 18.92 15.10
N ALA A 85 20.57 17.68 15.50
CA ALA A 85 20.67 17.31 16.90
C ALA A 85 21.84 18.00 17.63
N SER A 86 22.87 18.42 16.89
CA SER A 86 24.03 19.14 17.43
C SER A 86 23.77 20.65 17.59
N ASP A 87 22.71 21.19 17.00
CA ASP A 87 22.37 22.62 17.12
C ASP A 87 21.63 22.90 18.44
N PRO A 88 22.23 23.65 19.39
CA PRO A 88 21.63 23.89 20.71
C PRO A 88 20.43 24.86 20.68
N SER A 89 20.14 25.46 19.52
CA SER A 89 19.08 26.46 19.29
C SER A 89 17.66 25.85 19.25
N HIS A 90 17.53 24.58 18.86
CA HIS A 90 16.24 23.92 18.68
C HIS A 90 15.98 22.88 19.77
N LYS A 91 15.82 23.34 21.03
CA LYS A 91 15.10 22.57 22.05
C LYS A 91 13.61 22.62 21.73
N SER A 92 13.18 21.80 20.77
CA SER A 92 11.75 21.55 20.58
C SER A 92 11.22 20.89 21.85
N SER A 93 10.30 21.59 22.51
CA SER A 93 9.45 21.05 23.56
C SER A 93 8.78 19.79 23.02
N GLN A 94 9.26 18.62 23.41
CA GLN A 94 8.59 17.37 23.12
C GLN A 94 7.21 17.42 23.78
N SER A 95 6.19 17.74 22.99
CA SER A 95 4.81 17.48 23.35
C SER A 95 4.69 15.98 23.49
N ALA A 96 4.68 15.51 24.73
CA ALA A 96 4.42 14.12 25.07
C ALA A 96 3.05 13.74 24.48
N ASP A 97 3.07 13.10 23.33
CA ASP A 97 1.92 12.39 22.79
C ASP A 97 1.44 11.44 23.89
N ARG A 98 0.23 11.69 24.38
CA ARG A 98 -0.41 10.85 25.39
C ARG A 98 -0.83 9.55 24.70
N GLY A 99 0.15 8.72 24.38
CA GLY A 99 -0.05 7.35 24.00
C GLY A 99 -0.86 6.67 25.10
N THR A 100 -2.15 6.44 24.83
CA THR A 100 -3.03 5.71 25.72
C THR A 100 -2.46 4.30 25.85
N LYS A 101 -1.75 4.04 26.96
CA LYS A 101 -1.34 2.71 27.37
C LYS A 101 -2.60 1.91 27.69
N SER A 102 -3.19 1.26 26.70
CA SER A 102 -4.31 0.36 26.94
C SER A 102 -4.23 -0.90 26.07
N SER A 103 -4.18 -2.01 26.80
CA SER A 103 -4.49 -3.38 26.40
C SER A 103 -3.62 -4.02 25.32
N LYS A 104 -2.65 -4.80 25.81
CA LYS A 104 -2.19 -6.05 25.19
C LYS A 104 -3.42 -6.90 24.81
N ALA A 105 -3.37 -7.50 23.63
CA ALA A 105 -4.43 -8.28 22.96
C ALA A 105 -5.45 -7.47 22.14
N ILE A 106 -4.98 -6.83 21.06
CA ILE A 106 -5.83 -6.63 19.89
C ILE A 106 -5.17 -7.37 18.74
N GLY A 107 -5.83 -8.42 18.24
CA GLY A 107 -5.26 -9.46 17.38
C GLY A 107 -4.53 -8.91 16.15
N PHE A 108 -3.77 -9.77 15.46
CA PHE A 108 -2.91 -9.43 14.32
C PHE A 108 -3.56 -8.56 13.21
N TYR A 109 -4.89 -8.45 13.18
CA TYR A 109 -5.66 -7.65 12.24
C TYR A 109 -6.25 -6.35 12.81
N ALA A 110 -6.16 -6.09 14.11
CA ALA A 110 -6.75 -4.92 14.73
C ALA A 110 -6.12 -3.62 14.26
N ARG A 111 -4.78 -3.60 14.20
CA ARG A 111 -4.04 -2.50 13.58
C ARG A 111 -4.46 -2.32 12.12
N ARG A 112 -4.65 -3.43 11.39
CA ARG A 112 -5.07 -3.41 9.98
C ARG A 112 -6.51 -2.95 9.78
N ALA A 113 -7.41 -3.25 10.72
CA ALA A 113 -8.79 -2.77 10.70
C ALA A 113 -8.84 -1.27 10.99
N ALA A 114 -8.15 -0.80 12.03
CA ALA A 114 -8.04 0.61 12.36
C ALA A 114 -7.37 1.41 11.23
N GLN A 115 -6.35 0.86 10.56
CA GLN A 115 -5.71 1.50 9.41
C GLN A 115 -6.61 1.60 8.18
N LYS A 116 -7.69 0.80 8.09
CA LYS A 116 -8.69 0.87 7.01
C LYS A 116 -9.87 1.78 7.35
N ASP A 117 -9.98 2.25 8.58
CA ASP A 117 -11.03 3.18 8.97
C ASP A 117 -10.72 4.59 8.45
N VAL A 118 -11.32 4.92 7.30
CA VAL A 118 -11.20 6.22 6.61
C VAL A 118 -11.58 7.39 7.52
N ARG A 119 -12.46 7.16 8.51
CA ARG A 119 -12.94 8.17 9.47
C ARG A 119 -11.85 8.70 10.42
N ALA A 120 -10.77 7.95 10.63
CA ALA A 120 -9.69 8.34 11.53
C ALA A 120 -8.64 9.23 10.85
N TYR A 121 -8.67 9.36 9.52
CA TYR A 121 -7.75 10.20 8.77
C TYR A 121 -8.30 11.63 8.66
N SER A 122 -7.40 12.61 8.62
CA SER A 122 -7.78 13.99 8.36
C SER A 122 -8.26 14.16 6.92
N ALA A 123 -9.20 15.09 6.71
CA ALA A 123 -9.77 15.37 5.39
C ALA A 123 -8.68 15.80 4.38
N GLU A 124 -7.66 16.51 4.85
CA GLU A 124 -6.51 16.94 4.05
C GLU A 124 -5.65 15.76 3.61
N ALA A 125 -5.31 14.84 4.53
CA ALA A 125 -4.53 13.66 4.22
C ALA A 125 -5.28 12.73 3.25
N LEU A 126 -6.59 12.60 3.39
CA LEU A 126 -7.41 11.82 2.46
C LEU A 126 -7.44 12.42 1.05
N ARG A 127 -7.51 13.76 0.94
CA ARG A 127 -7.44 14.44 -0.35
C ARG A 127 -6.11 14.15 -1.05
N GLU A 128 -4.99 14.25 -0.34
CA GLU A 128 -3.67 13.98 -0.90
C GLU A 128 -3.52 12.51 -1.33
N ILE A 129 -3.92 11.56 -0.47
CA ILE A 129 -3.84 10.12 -0.74
C ILE A 129 -4.70 9.73 -1.96
N LEU A 130 -5.84 10.39 -2.17
CA LEU A 130 -6.74 10.15 -3.29
C LEU A 130 -6.38 10.96 -4.55
N GLY A 131 -5.25 11.67 -4.56
CA GLY A 131 -4.80 12.46 -5.72
C GLY A 131 -5.64 13.72 -5.97
N GLY A 132 -6.36 14.20 -4.96
CA GLY A 132 -7.03 15.49 -4.99
C GLY A 132 -5.99 16.61 -5.03
N VAL A 133 -6.05 17.44 -6.08
CA VAL A 133 -5.17 18.60 -6.23
C VAL A 133 -5.40 19.57 -5.06
N HIS A 134 -4.32 20.00 -4.41
CA HIS A 134 -4.37 21.04 -3.38
C HIS A 134 -4.69 22.37 -4.07
N VAL A 135 -5.98 22.73 -4.11
CA VAL A 135 -6.38 24.04 -4.64
C VAL A 135 -6.13 25.07 -3.55
N SER A 136 -4.93 25.64 -3.55
CA SER A 136 -4.62 26.85 -2.78
C SER A 136 -5.44 28.02 -3.32
N GLY A 137 -6.69 28.13 -2.84
CA GLY A 137 -7.53 29.30 -3.10
C GLY A 137 -8.92 29.06 -3.66
N SER A 138 -9.47 27.84 -3.69
CA SER A 138 -10.91 27.70 -3.94
C SER A 138 -11.66 27.83 -2.62
N LYS A 139 -12.46 28.90 -2.51
CA LYS A 139 -13.63 28.92 -1.63
C LYS A 139 -14.48 27.70 -2.02
N VAL A 140 -14.32 26.60 -1.29
CA VAL A 140 -15.15 25.41 -1.47
C VAL A 140 -16.57 25.84 -1.10
N ASP A 141 -17.52 25.62 -1.99
CA ASP A 141 -18.90 26.05 -1.81
C ASP A 141 -19.46 25.49 -0.50
N LEU A 142 -19.56 26.36 0.51
CA LEU A 142 -20.04 26.06 1.87
C LEU A 142 -21.39 25.31 1.88
N LYS A 143 -22.16 25.46 0.80
CA LYS A 143 -23.46 24.81 0.59
C LYS A 143 -23.36 23.31 0.31
N GLU A 144 -22.28 22.84 -0.32
CA GLU A 144 -22.07 21.42 -0.61
C GLU A 144 -21.58 20.69 0.65
N GLU A 145 -20.71 21.32 1.45
CA GLU A 145 -20.26 20.76 2.73
C GLU A 145 -21.40 20.65 3.75
N GLU A 146 -22.27 21.66 3.86
CA GLU A 146 -23.46 21.58 4.71
C GLU A 146 -24.44 20.49 4.28
N ARG A 147 -24.59 20.25 2.97
CA ARG A 147 -25.44 19.15 2.46
C ARG A 147 -24.86 17.79 2.85
N ILE A 148 -23.55 17.61 2.67
CA ILE A 148 -22.86 16.36 3.03
C ILE A 148 -22.94 16.11 4.54
N GLN A 149 -22.77 17.14 5.38
CA GLN A 149 -22.87 17.01 6.83
C GLN A 149 -24.29 16.61 7.28
N ARG A 150 -25.33 17.25 6.73
CA ARG A 150 -26.73 16.91 7.03
C ARG A 150 -27.09 15.49 6.59
N GLU A 151 -26.58 15.03 5.46
CA GLU A 151 -26.84 13.68 4.95
C GLU A 151 -26.15 12.61 5.83
N VAL A 152 -24.91 12.87 6.27
CA VAL A 152 -24.19 11.99 7.21
C VAL A 152 -24.89 11.94 8.57
N GLU A 153 -25.42 13.06 9.06
CA GLU A 153 -26.15 13.13 10.32
C GLU A 153 -27.49 12.38 10.26
N GLN A 154 -28.26 12.55 9.19
CA GLN A 154 -29.48 11.75 8.95
C GLN A 154 -29.19 10.25 8.85
N GLU A 155 -28.07 9.86 8.24
CA GLU A 155 -27.68 8.45 8.16
C GLU A 155 -27.33 7.87 9.54
N ARG A 156 -26.65 8.66 10.39
CA ARG A 156 -26.34 8.30 11.79
C ARG A 156 -27.61 8.13 12.60
N GLU A 157 -28.58 9.04 12.48
CA GLU A 157 -29.87 8.94 13.17
C GLU A 157 -30.68 7.72 12.70
N ARG A 158 -30.70 7.46 11.39
CA ARG A 158 -31.35 6.26 10.82
C ARG A 158 -30.73 4.97 11.33
N LYS A 159 -29.39 4.90 11.40
CA LYS A 159 -28.68 3.75 11.97
C LYS A 159 -28.93 3.61 13.47
N HIS A 160 -28.93 4.70 14.22
CA HIS A 160 -29.21 4.72 15.65
C HIS A 160 -30.64 4.23 15.94
N GLY A 161 -31.65 4.75 15.21
CA GLY A 161 -33.04 4.31 15.33
C GLY A 161 -33.23 2.83 14.96
N ARG A 162 -32.49 2.32 13.96
CA ARG A 162 -32.51 0.89 13.60
C ARG A 162 -31.87 0.02 14.68
N ALA A 163 -30.79 0.46 15.31
CA ALA A 163 -30.15 -0.23 16.42
C ALA A 163 -31.04 -0.23 17.68
N GLU A 164 -31.71 0.88 17.98
CA GLU A 164 -32.63 0.98 19.10
C GLU A 164 -33.85 0.05 18.94
N LYS A 165 -34.42 -0.02 17.73
CA LYS A 165 -35.50 -0.98 17.41
C LYS A 165 -35.06 -2.43 17.61
N ARG A 166 -33.83 -2.79 17.20
CA ARG A 166 -33.26 -4.13 17.44
C ARG A 166 -33.12 -4.42 18.94
N ARG A 167 -32.59 -3.48 19.73
CA ARG A 167 -32.48 -3.62 21.19
C ARG A 167 -33.84 -3.79 21.87
N LYS A 168 -34.87 -3.05 21.46
CA LYS A 168 -36.24 -3.19 21.98
C LYS A 168 -36.83 -4.56 21.65
N LYS A 169 -36.62 -5.06 20.42
CA LYS A 169 -37.06 -6.40 20.00
C LYS A 169 -36.41 -7.50 20.83
N GLU A 170 -35.09 -7.49 20.98
CA GLU A 170 -34.37 -8.47 21.82
C GLU A 170 -34.81 -8.44 23.29
N LYS A 171 -35.08 -7.23 23.83
CA LYS A 171 -35.59 -7.09 25.20
C LYS A 171 -36.98 -7.73 25.35
N SER A 172 -37.86 -7.55 24.36
CA SER A 172 -39.20 -8.17 24.36
C SER A 172 -39.15 -9.69 24.24
N GLU A 173 -38.24 -10.24 23.42
CA GLU A 173 -38.05 -11.68 23.25
C GLU A 173 -37.51 -12.31 24.54
N LYS A 174 -36.53 -11.67 25.20
CA LYS A 174 -35.99 -12.13 26.48
C LYS A 174 -37.04 -12.11 27.60
N LEU A 175 -37.91 -11.09 27.64
CA LEU A 175 -39.05 -11.04 28.58
C LEU A 175 -40.08 -12.15 28.29
N GLY A 176 -40.35 -12.43 27.01
CA GLY A 176 -41.20 -13.56 26.60
C GLY A 176 -40.66 -14.92 27.03
N VAL A 177 -39.35 -15.14 26.89
CA VAL A 177 -38.68 -16.37 27.34
C VAL A 177 -38.73 -16.48 28.88
N ALA A 178 -38.43 -15.40 29.61
CA ALA A 178 -38.46 -15.40 31.06
C ALA A 178 -39.86 -15.68 31.64
N THR A 179 -40.92 -15.13 31.02
CA THR A 179 -42.31 -15.40 31.42
C THR A 179 -42.72 -16.85 31.12
N LYS A 180 -42.25 -17.43 30.01
CA LYS A 180 -42.48 -18.85 29.68
C LYS A 180 -41.81 -19.78 30.69
N ILE A 181 -40.55 -19.50 31.06
CA ILE A 181 -39.82 -20.27 32.09
C ILE A 181 -40.53 -20.22 33.45
N LYS A 182 -41.00 -19.04 33.88
CA LYS A 182 -41.77 -18.89 35.14
C LYS A 182 -43.08 -19.70 35.13
N LYS A 183 -43.79 -19.76 34.00
CA LYS A 183 -45.00 -20.60 33.85
C LYS A 183 -44.71 -22.08 34.01
N VAL A 184 -43.64 -22.58 33.39
CA VAL A 184 -43.20 -23.99 33.51
C VAL A 184 -42.88 -24.33 34.96
N HIS A 185 -42.07 -23.50 35.63
CA HIS A 185 -41.73 -23.68 37.04
C HIS A 185 -42.98 -23.68 37.97
N LYS A 186 -43.97 -22.83 37.68
CA LYS A 186 -45.24 -22.80 38.44
C LYS A 186 -46.07 -24.06 38.21
N ALA A 187 -46.12 -24.57 36.98
CA ALA A 187 -46.81 -25.81 36.64
C ALA A 187 -46.15 -27.02 37.31
N ASP A 188 -44.81 -27.11 37.31
CA ASP A 188 -44.07 -28.17 37.98
C ASP A 188 -44.25 -28.12 39.50
N LYS A 189 -44.28 -26.93 40.11
CA LYS A 189 -44.58 -26.76 41.54
C LYS A 189 -45.99 -27.22 41.89
N LYS A 190 -46.99 -26.95 41.03
CA LYS A 190 -48.38 -27.40 41.22
C LYS A 190 -48.51 -28.92 41.11
N LYS A 191 -47.86 -29.55 40.11
CA LYS A 191 -47.82 -31.01 39.97
C LYS A 191 -47.15 -31.69 41.17
N ARG A 192 -46.04 -31.12 41.68
CA ARG A 192 -45.38 -31.61 42.90
C ARG A 192 -46.27 -31.52 44.15
N LYS A 193 -47.11 -30.47 44.28
CA LYS A 193 -48.05 -30.32 45.40
C LYS A 193 -49.17 -31.38 45.35
N GLN A 194 -49.80 -31.56 44.18
CA GLN A 194 -50.85 -32.58 44.00
C GLN A 194 -50.33 -34.02 44.19
N LYS A 195 -49.06 -34.30 43.86
CA LYS A 195 -48.43 -35.61 44.11
C LYS A 195 -48.16 -35.86 45.61
N LYS A 196 -48.02 -34.81 46.43
CA LYS A 196 -47.89 -34.94 47.89
C LYS A 196 -49.25 -35.13 48.57
N GLU A 197 -50.29 -34.46 48.09
CA GLU A 197 -51.66 -34.59 48.63
C GLU A 197 -52.33 -35.95 48.30
N LYS A 198 -51.94 -36.63 47.20
CA LYS A 198 -52.42 -37.98 46.87
C LYS A 198 -51.70 -39.14 47.60
N LYS A 199 -50.76 -38.82 48.50
CA LYS A 199 -49.91 -39.79 49.20
C LYS A 199 -50.20 -39.87 50.71
N GLN A 200 -51.24 -39.19 51.15
CA GLN A 200 -51.92 -39.34 52.45
C GLN A 200 -53.27 -39.97 52.19
#